data_AF-A0A1H7F035-F1
#
_entry.id   AF-A0A1H7F035-F1
#
_cell.length_a   1.000
_cell.length_b   1.000
_cell.length_c   1.000
_cell.angle_alpha   90.00
_cell.angle_beta   90.00
_cell.angle_gamma   90.00
#
_symmetry.space_group_name_H-M   'P 1'
#
loop_
_entity.id
_entity.type
_entity.pdbx_description
1 polymer ?
#
loop_
_entity_poly.entity_id
_entity_poly.type
_entity_poly.pdbx_seq_one_letter_code
_entity_poly.pdbx_strand_id
1 'polypeptide(L)'
;MLRALIILFSTVLLTACGVAADGGEVQVYRSTGAVQCEANSGRTVEQAQAQLEDIGVAVSSAACGSQDIMVMTVCGAGTTDIHLLTIARVDLPQAEALGYRAVAELGSKKAPGFQTATCQ
;
A
#
# COMPACT_ATOMS: atom_id res chain seq x y z
N MET A 1 -58.78 9.14 -2.18
CA MET A 1 -57.75 10.21 -2.13
C MET A 1 -56.52 9.86 -1.27
N LEU A 2 -56.53 8.74 -0.52
CA LEU A 2 -55.44 8.27 0.34
C LEU A 2 -54.43 7.32 -0.36
N ARG A 3 -54.28 7.41 -1.69
CA ARG A 3 -53.31 6.58 -2.45
C ARG A 3 -52.32 7.40 -3.27
N ALA A 4 -52.58 8.69 -3.47
CA ALA A 4 -51.70 9.58 -4.22
C ALA A 4 -50.54 10.14 -3.36
N LEU A 5 -50.62 10.01 -2.03
CA LEU A 5 -49.60 10.57 -1.12
C LEU A 5 -48.37 9.68 -0.92
N ILE A 6 -48.41 8.41 -1.36
CA ILE A 6 -47.33 7.43 -1.12
C ILE A 6 -46.30 7.43 -2.27
N ILE A 7 -46.66 7.96 -3.45
CA ILE A 7 -45.80 7.89 -4.64
C ILE A 7 -44.77 9.04 -4.67
N LEU A 8 -44.96 10.10 -3.87
CA LEU A 8 -44.12 11.30 -3.90
C LEU A 8 -42.88 11.24 -3.00
N PHE A 9 -42.65 10.12 -2.30
CA PHE A 9 -41.52 9.98 -1.34
C PHE A 9 -40.37 9.10 -1.86
N SER A 10 -40.46 8.58 -3.09
CA SER A 10 -39.53 7.55 -3.59
C SER A 10 -38.46 8.05 -4.58
N THR A 11 -38.39 9.34 -4.89
CA THR A 11 -37.49 9.87 -5.94
C THR A 11 -36.31 10.68 -5.44
N VAL A 12 -36.01 10.66 -4.14
CA VAL A 12 -34.85 11.33 -3.59
C VAL A 12 -34.05 10.29 -2.83
N LEU A 13 -32.79 10.11 -3.20
CA LEU A 13 -31.69 9.41 -2.52
C LEU A 13 -30.96 8.39 -3.40
N LEU A 14 -30.53 8.75 -4.61
CA LEU A 14 -29.36 8.09 -5.25
C LEU A 14 -28.62 9.04 -6.21
N THR A 15 -28.42 10.30 -5.81
CA THR A 15 -27.26 11.07 -6.31
C THR A 15 -26.07 10.70 -5.43
N ALA A 16 -25.46 9.54 -5.70
CA ALA A 16 -24.14 9.22 -5.20
C ALA A 16 -23.17 10.23 -5.83
N CYS A 17 -22.85 11.26 -5.05
CA CYS A 17 -21.80 12.19 -5.38
C CYS A 17 -20.50 11.39 -5.36
N GLY A 18 -20.04 10.94 -6.53
CA GLY A 18 -18.69 10.47 -6.72
C GLY A 18 -17.77 11.67 -6.54
N VAL A 19 -17.44 11.98 -5.29
CA VAL A 19 -16.31 12.85 -4.99
C VAL A 19 -15.11 12.10 -5.56
N ALA A 20 -14.57 12.61 -6.67
CA ALA A 20 -13.23 12.25 -7.06
C ALA A 20 -12.37 12.74 -5.90
N ALA A 21 -12.07 11.83 -4.97
CA ALA A 21 -11.12 12.08 -3.91
C ALA A 21 -9.88 12.62 -4.61
N ASP A 22 -9.46 13.82 -4.22
CA ASP A 22 -8.36 14.56 -4.84
C ASP A 22 -7.19 13.58 -5.06
N GLY A 23 -7.03 13.21 -6.33
CA GLY A 23 -6.58 11.90 -6.80
C GLY A 23 -5.07 11.74 -6.76
N GLY A 24 -4.47 12.13 -5.64
CA GLY A 24 -3.05 11.97 -5.40
C GLY A 24 -2.71 10.51 -5.18
N GLU A 25 -1.50 10.15 -5.59
CA GLU A 25 -0.91 8.87 -5.22
C GLU A 25 -0.13 9.01 -3.91
N VAL A 26 0.10 7.87 -3.28
CA VAL A 26 1.04 7.72 -2.17
C VAL A 26 1.86 6.46 -2.39
N GLN A 27 3.17 6.58 -2.16
CA GLN A 27 4.03 5.42 -2.13
C GLN A 27 4.04 4.85 -0.70
N VAL A 28 3.77 3.56 -0.60
CA VAL A 28 3.80 2.79 0.63
C VAL A 28 4.89 1.75 0.56
N TYR A 29 5.36 1.31 1.73
CA TYR A 29 6.33 0.23 1.83
C TYR A 29 5.93 -0.81 2.87
N ARG A 30 6.50 -2.01 2.72
CA ARG A 30 6.47 -3.07 3.75
C ARG A 30 7.70 -3.95 3.61
N SER A 31 8.21 -4.47 4.72
CA SER A 31 9.28 -5.48 4.68
C SER A 31 8.88 -6.70 3.84
N THR A 32 9.81 -7.20 3.04
CA THR A 32 9.62 -8.45 2.27
C THR A 32 9.43 -9.64 3.21
N GLY A 33 9.97 -9.56 4.43
CA GLY A 33 10.09 -10.68 5.37
C GLY A 33 11.24 -11.62 5.06
N ALA A 34 12.17 -11.21 4.18
CA ALA A 34 13.36 -11.99 3.87
C ALA A 34 14.28 -12.16 5.08
N VAL A 35 14.99 -13.27 5.11
CA VAL A 35 15.90 -13.68 6.17
C VAL A 35 17.32 -13.86 5.63
N GLN A 36 18.30 -13.44 6.43
CA GLN A 36 19.71 -13.46 6.09
C GLN A 36 20.21 -14.89 5.91
N CYS A 37 21.09 -15.08 4.92
CA CYS A 37 21.67 -16.36 4.49
C CYS A 37 20.69 -17.30 3.75
N GLU A 38 19.42 -16.92 3.56
CA GLU A 38 18.46 -17.71 2.80
C GLU A 38 18.08 -16.98 1.50
N ALA A 39 18.58 -17.49 0.38
CA ALA A 39 18.27 -16.95 -0.94
C ALA A 39 16.78 -17.09 -1.26
N ASN A 40 16.21 -16.08 -1.92
CA ASN A 40 14.79 -16.03 -2.30
C ASN A 40 13.81 -16.19 -1.12
N SER A 41 14.25 -15.86 0.09
CA SER A 41 13.37 -15.78 1.25
C SER A 41 12.53 -14.49 1.21
N GLY A 42 11.42 -14.49 1.93
CA GLY A 42 10.46 -13.38 1.90
C GLY A 42 9.50 -13.47 0.72
N ARG A 43 8.64 -12.45 0.63
CA ARG A 43 7.62 -12.36 -0.42
C ARG A 43 8.18 -11.71 -1.67
N THR A 44 7.69 -12.08 -2.84
CA THR A 44 7.99 -11.36 -4.09
C THR A 44 7.20 -10.05 -4.19
N VAL A 45 7.59 -9.17 -5.10
CA VAL A 45 6.88 -7.90 -5.32
C VAL A 45 5.48 -8.15 -5.89
N GLU A 46 5.31 -9.20 -6.71
CA GLU A 46 4.03 -9.62 -7.27
C GLU A 46 3.09 -10.13 -6.17
N GLN A 47 3.61 -10.88 -5.20
CA GLN A 47 2.82 -11.30 -4.03
C GLN A 47 2.39 -10.10 -3.18
N ALA A 48 3.26 -9.09 -3.04
CA ALA A 48 2.93 -7.86 -2.32
C ALA A 48 1.89 -7.02 -3.06
N GLN A 49 1.95 -6.97 -4.40
CA GLN A 49 0.95 -6.31 -5.24
C GLN A 49 -0.40 -7.03 -5.15
N ALA A 50 -0.42 -8.35 -5.36
CA ALA A 50 -1.63 -9.16 -5.28
C ALA A 50 -2.34 -9.01 -3.93
N GLN A 51 -1.58 -8.91 -2.83
CA GLN A 51 -2.15 -8.72 -1.49
C GLN A 51 -2.98 -7.43 -1.37
N LEU A 52 -2.60 -6.35 -2.05
CA LEU A 52 -3.36 -5.09 -2.07
C LEU A 52 -4.53 -5.18 -3.05
N GLU A 53 -4.30 -5.76 -4.23
CA GLU A 53 -5.33 -5.92 -5.26
C GLU A 53 -6.49 -6.82 -4.79
N ASP A 54 -6.20 -7.87 -4.01
CA ASP A 54 -7.18 -8.79 -3.42
C ASP A 54 -8.20 -8.10 -2.51
N ILE A 55 -7.83 -6.94 -1.95
CA ILE A 55 -8.73 -6.11 -1.11
C ILE A 55 -9.28 -4.89 -1.85
N GLY A 56 -9.11 -4.83 -3.17
CA GLY A 56 -9.60 -3.77 -4.04
C GLY A 56 -8.72 -2.52 -4.09
N VAL A 57 -7.48 -2.57 -3.58
CA VAL A 57 -6.52 -1.46 -3.67
C VAL A 57 -5.70 -1.61 -4.95
N ALA A 58 -5.87 -0.68 -5.88
CA ALA A 58 -5.14 -0.69 -7.14
C ALA A 58 -3.68 -0.21 -6.95
N VAL A 59 -2.73 -0.94 -7.53
CA VAL A 59 -1.31 -0.61 -7.51
C VAL A 59 -0.90 -0.03 -8.87
N SER A 60 -0.39 1.20 -8.90
CA SER A 60 0.03 1.87 -10.14
C SER A 60 1.51 1.63 -10.49
N SER A 61 2.33 1.34 -9.49
CA SER A 61 3.72 0.92 -9.67
C SER A 61 4.20 0.10 -8.49
N ALA A 62 5.15 -0.80 -8.75
CA ALA A 62 5.80 -1.61 -7.74
C ALA A 62 7.32 -1.66 -8.00
N ALA A 63 8.09 -1.64 -6.92
CA ALA A 63 9.55 -1.68 -6.94
C ALA A 63 10.09 -2.38 -5.69
N CYS A 64 11.34 -2.80 -5.76
CA CYS A 64 12.07 -3.34 -4.62
C CYS A 64 13.05 -2.30 -4.08
N GLY A 65 13.42 -2.45 -2.81
CA GLY A 65 14.42 -1.60 -2.19
C GLY A 65 14.86 -2.12 -0.83
N SER A 66 15.70 -1.35 -0.15
CA SER A 66 16.20 -1.66 1.17
C SER A 66 16.20 -0.41 2.05
N GLN A 67 15.82 -0.56 3.31
CA GLN A 67 15.89 0.53 4.29
C GLN A 67 17.33 0.86 4.65
N ASP A 68 17.61 2.15 4.86
CA ASP A 68 18.91 2.66 5.30
C ASP A 68 19.03 2.57 6.83
N ILE A 69 18.94 1.34 7.34
CA ILE A 69 19.08 1.03 8.75
C ILE A 69 20.12 -0.06 8.94
N MET A 70 20.80 -0.06 10.07
CA MET A 70 21.72 -1.13 10.42
C MET A 70 20.97 -2.27 11.11
N VAL A 71 21.20 -3.49 10.65
CA VAL A 71 20.71 -4.73 11.27
C VAL A 71 21.88 -5.63 11.61
N MET A 72 21.72 -6.49 12.62
CA MET A 72 22.75 -7.45 12.99
C MET A 72 22.95 -8.48 11.86
N THR A 73 24.19 -8.73 11.47
CA THR A 73 24.52 -9.70 10.42
C THR A 73 24.68 -11.10 11.01
N VAL A 74 23.56 -11.80 11.19
CA VAL A 74 23.52 -13.19 11.67
C VAL A 74 22.51 -13.99 10.85
N CYS A 75 22.87 -15.23 10.47
CA CYS A 75 21.96 -16.07 9.68
C CYS A 75 20.65 -16.31 10.45
N GLY A 76 19.53 -16.20 9.74
CA GLY A 76 18.18 -16.30 10.30
C GLY A 76 17.60 -15.00 10.86
N ALA A 77 18.37 -13.90 10.94
CA ALA A 77 17.80 -12.58 11.22
C ALA A 77 17.11 -12.00 9.97
N GLY A 78 16.20 -11.04 10.15
CA GLY A 78 15.56 -10.34 9.03
C GLY A 78 16.53 -9.46 8.23
N THR A 79 16.22 -9.22 6.96
CA THR A 79 16.92 -8.24 6.12
C THR A 79 16.28 -6.84 6.21
N THR A 80 16.87 -5.86 5.54
CA THR A 80 16.29 -4.52 5.39
C THR A 80 15.41 -4.39 4.14
N ASP A 81 15.18 -5.47 3.42
CA ASP A 81 14.48 -5.46 2.14
C ASP A 81 13.01 -5.07 2.32
N ILE A 82 12.53 -4.23 1.43
CA ILE A 82 11.18 -3.71 1.38
C ILE A 82 10.62 -3.76 -0.04
N HIS A 83 9.31 -3.93 -0.12
CA HIS A 83 8.56 -3.63 -1.34
C HIS A 83 8.03 -2.22 -1.25
N LEU A 84 8.15 -1.47 -2.34
CA LEU A 84 7.59 -0.13 -2.51
C LEU A 84 6.47 -0.19 -3.54
N LEU A 85 5.28 0.20 -3.16
CA LEU A 85 4.10 0.18 -4.02
C LEU A 85 3.44 1.55 -4.03
N THR A 86 2.98 2.00 -5.19
CA THR A 86 2.23 3.24 -5.33
C THR A 86 0.76 2.92 -5.45
N ILE A 87 -0.05 3.55 -4.62
CA ILE A 87 -1.51 3.36 -4.54
C ILE A 87 -2.21 4.72 -4.53
N ALA A 88 -3.53 4.73 -4.74
CA ALA A 88 -4.30 5.94 -4.51
C ALA A 88 -4.23 6.34 -3.03
N ARG A 89 -4.09 7.63 -2.75
CA ARG A 89 -3.97 8.15 -1.36
C ARG A 89 -5.16 7.77 -0.49
N VAL A 90 -6.36 7.68 -1.07
CA VAL A 90 -7.58 7.28 -0.37
C VAL A 90 -7.52 5.86 0.19
N ASP A 91 -6.70 4.99 -0.41
CA ASP A 91 -6.54 3.59 -0.04
C ASP A 91 -5.46 3.36 1.04
N LEU A 92 -4.75 4.43 1.46
CA LEU A 92 -3.70 4.32 2.48
C LEU A 92 -4.17 3.61 3.77
N PRO A 93 -5.35 3.91 4.34
CA PRO A 93 -5.81 3.21 5.55
C PRO A 93 -6.02 1.69 5.34
N GLN A 94 -6.42 1.28 4.13
CA GLN A 94 -6.57 -0.14 3.79
C GLN A 94 -5.21 -0.83 3.68
N ALA A 95 -4.23 -0.17 3.05
CA ALA A 95 -2.86 -0.66 3.00
C ALA A 95 -2.22 -0.74 4.40
N GLU A 96 -2.45 0.26 5.25
CA GLU A 96 -1.96 0.28 6.64
C GLU A 96 -2.49 -0.89 7.47
N ALA A 97 -3.75 -1.28 7.26
CA ALA A 97 -4.35 -2.45 7.89
C ALA A 97 -3.66 -3.77 7.50
N LEU A 98 -3.01 -3.83 6.33
CA LEU A 98 -2.16 -4.94 5.89
C LEU A 98 -0.69 -4.83 6.33
N GLY A 99 -0.36 -3.82 7.13
CA GLY A 99 0.99 -3.60 7.65
C GLY A 99 1.90 -2.80 6.72
N TYR A 100 1.35 -2.13 5.70
CA TYR A 100 2.11 -1.14 4.93
C TYR A 100 2.21 0.18 5.71
N ARG A 101 3.19 0.99 5.35
CA ARG A 101 3.44 2.33 5.91
C ARG A 101 3.75 3.30 4.79
N ALA A 102 3.50 4.60 4.98
CA ALA A 102 3.86 5.57 3.96
C ALA A 102 5.38 5.69 3.87
N VAL A 103 5.95 5.74 2.66
CA VAL A 103 7.40 5.91 2.47
C VAL A 103 7.94 7.20 3.09
N ALA A 104 7.07 8.21 3.24
CA ALA A 104 7.39 9.44 3.96
C ALA A 104 7.82 9.23 5.43
N GLU A 105 7.53 8.07 6.02
CA GLU A 105 7.94 7.71 7.39
C GLU A 105 9.38 7.20 7.49
N LEU A 106 9.98 6.73 6.38
CA LEU A 106 11.34 6.18 6.37
C LEU A 106 12.43 7.24 6.48
N GLY A 107 12.15 8.41 5.91
CA GLY A 107 13.15 9.41 5.60
C GLY A 107 12.88 10.78 6.21
N SER A 108 13.72 11.71 5.81
CA SER A 108 13.54 13.14 6.06
C SER A 108 13.45 13.89 4.74
N LYS A 109 13.18 15.20 4.80
CA LYS A 109 13.20 16.05 3.60
C LYS A 109 14.54 16.04 2.84
N LYS A 110 15.63 15.57 3.46
CA LYS A 110 16.98 15.55 2.89
C LYS A 110 17.40 14.17 2.36
N ALA A 111 16.82 13.09 2.87
CA ALA A 111 17.22 11.72 2.52
C ALA A 111 16.01 10.78 2.63
N PRO A 112 15.80 9.90 1.64
CA PRO A 112 14.62 9.05 1.57
C PRO A 112 14.55 7.98 2.67
N GLY A 113 15.67 7.61 3.29
CA GLY A 113 15.72 6.52 4.30
C GLY A 113 15.66 5.11 3.70
N PHE A 114 15.75 4.99 2.38
CA PHE A 114 15.83 3.74 1.64
C PHE A 114 16.57 3.92 0.31
N GLN A 115 16.94 2.81 -0.32
CA GLN A 115 17.47 2.77 -1.68
C GLN A 115 16.62 1.81 -2.53
N THR A 116 16.35 2.17 -3.79
CA THR A 116 15.68 1.26 -4.72
C THR A 116 16.68 0.24 -5.27
N ALA A 117 16.17 -0.95 -5.58
CA ALA A 117 16.96 -2.07 -6.10
C ALA A 117 16.17 -2.82 -7.18
N THR A 118 16.89 -3.64 -7.95
CA THR A 118 16.27 -4.59 -8.88
C THR A 118 15.56 -5.68 -8.08
N CYS A 119 14.30 -5.97 -8.40
CA CYS A 119 13.59 -7.12 -7.83
C CYS A 119 14.25 -8.43 -8.28
N GLN A 120 14.37 -9.37 -7.35
CA GLN A 120 14.91 -10.72 -7.58
C GLN A 120 13.79 -11.73 -7.75
#